data_AF-A0ABD3V2G2-F1
#
_entry.id   AF-A0ABD3V2G2-F1
#
_cell.length_a   1.000
_cell.length_b   1.000
_cell.length_c   1.000
_cell.angle_alpha   90.00
_cell.angle_beta   90.00
_cell.angle_gamma   90.00
#
_symmetry.space_group_name_H-M   'P 1'
#
loop_
_entity.id
_entity.type
_entity.pdbx_description
1 polymer ?
#
loop_
_entity_poly.entity_id
_entity_poly.type
_entity_poly.pdbx_seq_one_letter_code
_entity_poly.pdbx_strand_id
1 'polypeptide(L)'
;MKLLIVVAVLINLSYQETTVPDVPSTRSTHAPQPTRETSVHHEYRFHYDYVTQKMVLHEGNNCYIFTLNDQEKVDVHTDAGLTNLEIKFMQMIDTGTRTEVTAASLDRHLTLGCGARTLEHYYTIS
;
A
#
# COMPACT_ATOMS: atom_id res chain seq x y z
N MET A 1 10.35 13.55 58.92
CA MET A 1 9.60 12.28 58.86
C MET A 1 8.95 12.19 57.48
N LYS A 2 9.15 11.05 56.82
CA LYS A 2 8.67 10.70 55.46
C LYS A 2 7.16 10.46 55.47
N LEU A 3 6.49 10.73 54.35
CA LEU A 3 5.43 9.84 53.85
C LEU A 3 5.17 10.09 52.35
N LEU A 4 5.59 9.14 51.51
CA LEU A 4 5.19 9.03 50.10
C LEU A 4 3.99 8.07 50.07
N ILE A 5 2.85 8.52 49.56
CA ILE A 5 1.65 7.69 49.42
C ILE A 5 1.69 7.07 48.02
N VAL A 6 1.96 5.76 47.96
CA VAL A 6 1.83 4.94 46.76
C VAL A 6 0.38 4.45 46.70
N VAL A 7 -0.37 4.90 45.69
CA VAL A 7 -1.74 4.45 45.45
C VAL A 7 -1.71 3.20 44.57
N ALA A 8 -1.99 2.04 45.16
CA ALA A 8 -2.18 0.79 44.44
C ALA A 8 -3.65 0.68 44.00
N VAL A 9 -3.88 0.59 42.69
CA VAL A 9 -5.22 0.34 42.12
C VAL A 9 -5.47 -1.18 42.16
N LEU A 10 -6.42 -1.61 42.99
CA LEU A 10 -6.91 -2.99 43.05
C LEU A 10 -8.06 -3.15 42.06
N ILE A 11 -7.87 -3.95 41.02
CA ILE A 11 -8.91 -4.30 40.06
C ILE A 11 -9.71 -5.47 40.66
N ASN A 12 -10.98 -5.23 41.00
CA ASN A 12 -11.92 -6.27 41.43
C ASN A 12 -12.38 -7.07 40.20
N LEU A 13 -11.91 -8.30 40.07
CA LEU A 13 -12.48 -9.30 39.14
C LEU A 13 -13.59 -10.07 39.89
N SER A 14 -14.85 -9.70 39.66
CA SER A 14 -15.99 -10.53 40.04
C SER A 14 -16.24 -11.60 38.96
N TYR A 15 -15.95 -12.86 39.27
CA TYR A 15 -16.40 -14.00 38.47
C TYR A 15 -17.88 -14.26 38.80
N GLN A 16 -18.78 -14.12 37.81
CA GLN A 16 -20.12 -14.70 37.89
C GLN A 16 -20.08 -16.10 37.29
N GLU A 17 -20.25 -17.10 38.14
CA GLU A 17 -20.44 -18.49 37.76
C GLU A 17 -21.91 -18.68 37.32
N THR A 18 -22.15 -18.76 36.01
CA THR A 18 -23.50 -18.98 35.46
C THR A 18 -23.67 -20.47 35.17
N THR A 19 -24.47 -21.15 35.99
CA THR A 19 -24.89 -22.54 35.76
C THR A 19 -25.84 -22.61 34.56
N VAL A 20 -25.44 -23.30 33.48
CA VAL A 20 -26.29 -23.57 32.31
C VAL A 20 -27.02 -24.90 32.52
N PRO A 21 -28.37 -24.95 32.39
CA PRO A 21 -29.10 -26.21 32.46
C PRO A 21 -28.94 -27.02 31.16
N ASP A 22 -28.81 -28.34 31.30
CA ASP A 22 -28.74 -29.31 30.19
C ASP A 22 -30.00 -29.23 29.30
N VAL A 23 -29.83 -28.88 28.03
CA VAL A 23 -30.89 -28.87 27.00
C VAL A 23 -30.67 -30.07 26.07
N PRO A 24 -31.74 -30.81 25.67
CA PRO A 24 -31.61 -32.03 24.87
C PRO A 24 -31.02 -31.77 23.49
N SER A 25 -30.19 -32.71 23.03
CA SER A 25 -29.50 -32.72 21.74
C SER A 25 -30.43 -32.38 20.56
N THR A 26 -30.33 -31.16 20.06
CA THR A 26 -30.88 -30.76 18.75
C THR A 26 -29.80 -30.89 17.69
N ARG A 27 -30.13 -31.69 16.67
CA ARG A 27 -29.42 -31.91 15.40
C ARG A 27 -28.64 -30.67 14.94
N SER A 28 -27.33 -30.82 14.75
CA SER A 28 -26.41 -29.77 14.27
C SER A 28 -26.81 -29.29 12.87
N THR A 29 -27.60 -28.21 12.79
CA THR A 29 -27.62 -27.35 11.63
C THR A 29 -26.33 -26.55 11.64
N HIS A 30 -25.42 -26.86 10.71
CA HIS A 30 -24.19 -26.10 10.53
C HIS A 30 -24.57 -24.65 10.25
N ALA A 31 -24.28 -23.75 11.20
CA ALA A 31 -24.36 -22.33 10.93
C ALA A 31 -23.42 -22.01 9.75
N PRO A 32 -23.83 -21.19 8.77
CA PRO A 32 -22.94 -20.76 7.71
C PRO A 32 -21.70 -20.12 8.35
N GLN A 33 -20.51 -20.64 8.06
CA GLN A 33 -19.28 -19.99 8.49
C GLN A 33 -19.18 -18.63 7.77
N PRO A 34 -18.66 -17.57 8.44
CA PRO A 34 -18.32 -16.34 7.74
C PRO A 34 -17.36 -16.69 6.60
N THR A 35 -17.69 -16.28 5.38
CA THR A 35 -16.75 -16.36 4.26
C THR A 35 -15.53 -15.54 4.65
N ARG A 36 -14.36 -16.18 4.80
CA ARG A 36 -13.11 -15.44 5.02
C ARG A 36 -12.86 -14.54 3.82
N GLU A 37 -12.65 -13.26 4.07
CA GLU A 37 -12.16 -12.34 3.05
C GLU A 37 -10.76 -12.77 2.62
N THR A 38 -10.53 -12.81 1.31
CA THR A 38 -9.21 -13.13 0.76
C THR A 38 -8.29 -11.93 1.00
N SER A 39 -7.09 -12.17 1.54
CA SER A 39 -6.06 -11.12 1.62
C SER A 39 -5.66 -10.72 0.20
N VAL A 40 -5.83 -9.44 -0.16
CA VAL A 40 -5.37 -8.87 -1.42
C VAL A 40 -4.13 -8.04 -1.14
N HIS A 41 -3.00 -8.42 -1.74
CA HIS A 41 -1.75 -7.67 -1.62
C HIS A 41 -1.52 -6.85 -2.88
N HIS A 42 -1.31 -5.54 -2.71
CA HIS A 42 -0.91 -4.64 -3.79
C HIS A 42 0.41 -3.98 -3.40
N GLU A 43 1.45 -4.14 -4.23
CA GLU A 43 2.76 -3.53 -4.02
C GLU A 43 3.02 -2.46 -5.09
N TYR A 44 3.32 -1.26 -4.62
CA TYR A 44 3.72 -0.12 -5.44
C TYR A 44 5.18 0.21 -5.15
N ARG A 45 6.01 0.24 -6.19
CA ARG A 45 7.42 0.62 -6.08
C ARG A 45 7.67 1.87 -6.91
N PHE A 46 7.94 2.98 -6.22
CA PHE A 46 8.30 4.25 -6.84
C PHE A 46 9.82 4.38 -6.99
N HIS A 47 10.23 4.98 -8.10
CA HIS A 47 11.63 5.27 -8.37
C HIS A 47 11.76 6.57 -9.15
N TYR A 48 12.57 7.49 -8.64
CA TYR A 48 13.00 8.65 -9.40
C TYR A 48 14.30 8.33 -10.15
N ASP A 49 14.27 8.42 -11.48
CA ASP A 49 15.46 8.30 -12.30
C ASP A 49 16.06 9.69 -12.56
N TYR A 50 17.22 9.95 -11.97
CA TYR A 50 17.89 11.25 -12.04
C TYR A 50 18.47 11.57 -13.42
N VAL A 51 18.69 10.55 -14.28
CA VAL A 51 19.26 10.72 -15.61
C VAL A 51 18.22 11.27 -16.58
N THR A 52 17.03 10.65 -16.61
CA THR A 52 15.92 11.06 -17.47
C THR A 52 15.01 12.09 -16.81
N GLN A 53 15.20 12.36 -15.50
CA GLN A 53 14.37 13.24 -14.67
C GLN A 53 12.89 12.83 -14.69
N LYS A 54 12.63 11.53 -14.57
CA LYS A 54 11.27 10.95 -14.58
C LYS A 54 11.01 10.16 -13.32
N MET A 55 9.75 10.10 -12.93
CA MET A 55 9.25 9.17 -11.92
C MET A 55 8.75 7.90 -12.61
N VAL A 56 9.05 6.78 -12.00
CA VAL A 56 8.66 5.44 -12.43
C VAL A 56 7.87 4.79 -11.30
N LEU A 57 6.73 4.19 -11.64
CA LEU A 57 5.97 3.34 -10.73
C LEU A 57 5.88 1.94 -11.32
N HIS A 58 6.28 0.96 -10.53
CA HIS A 58 6.09 -0.45 -10.82
C HIS A 58 4.91 -1.01 -10.01
N GLU A 59 3.94 -1.59 -10.71
CA GLU A 59 2.73 -2.21 -10.17
C GLU A 59 2.50 -3.56 -10.89
N GLY A 60 2.77 -4.68 -10.22
CA GLY A 60 2.61 -6.01 -10.84
C GLY A 60 3.47 -6.19 -12.11
N ASN A 61 2.82 -6.33 -13.27
CA ASN A 61 3.48 -6.44 -14.59
C ASN A 61 3.47 -5.13 -15.39
N ASN A 62 2.98 -4.05 -14.79
CA ASN A 62 2.89 -2.73 -15.40
C ASN A 62 3.98 -1.82 -14.86
N CYS A 63 4.60 -1.06 -15.76
CA CYS A 63 5.46 0.04 -15.38
C CYS A 63 4.93 1.34 -15.96
N TYR A 64 4.63 2.30 -15.08
CA TYR A 64 4.16 3.63 -15.45
C TYR A 64 5.31 4.62 -15.36
N ILE A 65 5.36 5.54 -16.30
CA ILE A 65 6.43 6.53 -16.44
C ILE A 65 5.80 7.91 -16.50
N PHE A 66 6.15 8.75 -15.55
CA PHE A 66 5.67 10.12 -15.43
C PHE A 66 6.81 11.11 -15.61
N THR A 67 6.61 12.09 -16.50
CA THR A 67 7.59 13.13 -16.77
C THR A 67 7.37 14.29 -15.80
N LEU A 68 8.39 14.57 -14.98
CA LEU A 68 8.34 15.67 -14.02
C LEU A 68 8.48 17.02 -14.74
N ASN A 69 7.68 17.99 -14.33
CA ASN A 69 7.89 19.40 -14.65
C ASN A 69 9.01 20.01 -13.79
N ASP A 70 9.39 21.27 -14.06
CA ASP A 70 10.55 21.89 -13.42
C ASP A 70 10.40 22.07 -11.90
N GLN A 71 9.20 22.35 -11.41
CA GLN A 71 8.95 22.44 -9.96
C GLN A 71 9.05 21.04 -9.33
N GLU A 72 8.47 20.03 -9.98
CA GLU A 72 8.45 18.66 -9.48
C GLU A 72 9.85 18.03 -9.40
N LYS A 73 10.74 18.40 -10.33
CA LYS A 73 12.16 18.01 -10.28
C LYS A 73 12.88 18.57 -9.05
N VAL A 74 12.41 19.67 -8.48
CA VAL A 74 12.92 20.19 -7.21
C VAL A 74 12.27 19.46 -6.04
N ASP A 75 10.95 19.26 -6.11
CA ASP A 75 10.15 18.67 -5.04
C ASP A 75 10.57 17.23 -4.70
N VAL A 76 11.01 16.46 -5.70
CA VAL A 76 11.48 15.07 -5.54
C VAL A 76 12.66 14.93 -4.57
N HIS A 77 13.37 16.03 -4.29
CA HIS A 77 14.51 16.06 -3.36
C HIS A 77 14.11 16.43 -1.92
N THR A 78 12.82 16.50 -1.62
CA THR A 78 12.28 16.73 -0.27
C THR A 78 11.29 15.62 0.09
N ASP A 79 11.24 15.20 1.36
CA ASP A 79 10.33 14.12 1.77
C ASP A 79 8.86 14.47 1.50
N ALA A 80 8.47 15.72 1.79
CA ALA A 80 7.11 16.20 1.56
C ALA A 80 6.79 16.29 0.06
N GLY A 81 7.72 16.81 -0.74
CA GLY A 81 7.55 16.91 -2.19
C GLY A 81 7.49 15.53 -2.86
N LEU A 82 8.37 14.61 -2.48
CA LEU A 82 8.36 13.23 -2.96
C LEU A 82 7.03 12.53 -2.63
N THR A 83 6.57 12.63 -1.38
CA THR A 83 5.28 12.04 -0.97
C THR A 83 4.12 12.61 -1.80
N ASN A 84 4.10 13.93 -2.01
CA ASN A 84 3.08 14.58 -2.84
C ASN A 84 3.15 14.13 -4.31
N LEU A 85 4.35 13.92 -4.84
CA LEU A 85 4.54 13.39 -6.20
C LEU A 85 4.06 11.96 -6.33
N GLU A 86 4.34 11.09 -5.36
CA GLU A 86 3.85 9.70 -5.35
C GLU A 86 2.31 9.66 -5.35
N ILE A 87 1.67 10.47 -4.49
CA ILE A 87 0.20 10.59 -4.45
C ILE A 87 -0.34 11.10 -5.78
N LYS A 88 0.24 12.17 -6.33
CA LYS A 88 -0.15 12.72 -7.63
C LYS A 88 -0.02 11.67 -8.73
N PHE A 89 1.08 10.93 -8.76
CA PHE A 89 1.34 9.93 -9.78
C PHE A 89 0.30 8.81 -9.73
N MET A 90 -0.06 8.31 -8.54
CA MET A 90 -1.16 7.37 -8.37
C MET A 90 -2.49 7.90 -8.92
N GLN A 91 -2.84 9.15 -8.60
CA GLN A 91 -4.05 9.79 -9.10
C GLN A 91 -4.07 9.92 -10.62
N MET A 92 -2.93 10.21 -11.24
CA MET A 92 -2.81 10.29 -12.70
C MET A 92 -2.90 8.91 -13.36
N ILE A 93 -2.49 7.84 -12.69
CA ILE A 93 -2.72 6.49 -13.19
C ILE A 93 -4.22 6.21 -13.18
N ASP A 94 -4.92 6.52 -12.11
CA ASP A 94 -6.36 6.25 -11.98
C ASP A 94 -7.24 7.09 -12.93
N THR A 95 -6.88 8.35 -13.15
CA THR A 95 -7.75 9.31 -13.87
C THR A 95 -7.19 9.80 -15.20
N GLY A 96 -5.89 9.63 -15.44
CA GLY A 96 -5.18 10.14 -16.60
C GLY A 96 -5.21 9.21 -17.80
N THR A 97 -4.70 9.73 -18.92
CA THR A 97 -4.55 8.91 -20.15
C THR A 97 -3.26 8.12 -20.06
N ARG A 98 -3.36 6.81 -20.31
CA ARG A 98 -2.22 5.90 -20.35
C ARG A 98 -1.89 5.60 -21.81
N THR A 99 -0.67 5.90 -22.23
CA THR A 99 -0.20 5.52 -23.56
C THR A 99 0.77 4.36 -23.43
N GLU A 100 0.41 3.21 -23.97
CA GLU A 100 1.31 2.05 -23.98
C GLU A 100 2.49 2.30 -24.91
N VAL A 101 3.69 1.95 -24.46
CA VAL A 101 4.94 2.09 -25.19
C VAL A 101 5.75 0.81 -25.12
N THR A 102 6.68 0.65 -26.06
CA THR A 102 7.56 -0.53 -26.06
C THR A 102 8.85 -0.25 -25.30
N ALA A 103 9.47 -1.29 -24.73
CA ALA A 103 10.77 -1.16 -24.09
C ALA A 103 11.84 -0.57 -25.04
N ALA A 104 11.75 -0.86 -26.34
CA ALA A 104 12.68 -0.35 -27.35
C ALA A 104 12.57 1.17 -27.59
N SER A 105 11.40 1.76 -27.29
CA SER A 105 11.18 3.20 -27.37
C SER A 105 11.56 3.98 -26.10
N LEU A 106 11.99 3.27 -25.05
CA LEU A 106 12.34 3.88 -23.77
C LEU A 106 13.85 3.98 -23.59
N ASP A 107 14.26 4.95 -22.78
CA ASP A 107 15.64 5.01 -22.31
C ASP A 107 15.97 3.77 -21.47
N ARG A 108 17.20 3.26 -21.62
CA ARG A 108 17.67 2.08 -20.89
C ARG A 108 17.54 2.26 -19.37
N HIS A 109 17.78 3.46 -18.84
CA HIS A 109 17.63 3.75 -17.41
C HIS A 109 16.19 3.50 -16.92
N LEU A 110 15.19 3.90 -17.71
CA LEU A 110 13.78 3.66 -17.38
C LEU A 110 13.45 2.18 -17.40
N THR A 111 13.90 1.45 -18.43
CA THR A 111 13.66 -0.01 -18.50
C THR A 111 14.31 -0.77 -17.34
N LEU A 112 15.48 -0.32 -16.86
CA LEU A 112 16.15 -0.90 -15.70
C LEU A 112 15.49 -0.51 -14.37
N GLY A 113 15.09 0.75 -14.22
CA GLY A 113 14.38 1.25 -13.03
C GLY A 113 13.00 0.62 -12.86
N CYS A 114 12.34 0.32 -13.98
CA CYS A 114 11.14 -0.50 -14.05
C CYS A 114 11.37 -1.95 -13.58
N GLY A 115 12.59 -2.45 -13.54
CA GLY A 115 12.92 -3.80 -13.07
C GLY A 115 13.14 -4.79 -14.22
N ALA A 116 14.26 -5.52 -14.15
CA ALA A 116 14.85 -6.19 -15.30
C ALA A 116 14.23 -7.54 -15.72
N ARG A 117 13.09 -8.01 -15.17
CA ARG A 117 12.75 -9.45 -15.30
C ARG A 117 11.34 -9.90 -15.67
N THR A 118 10.28 -9.09 -15.66
CA THR A 118 8.92 -9.65 -15.97
C THR A 118 7.90 -8.64 -16.47
N LEU A 119 8.31 -7.41 -16.81
CA LEU A 119 7.33 -6.41 -17.22
C LEU A 119 6.78 -6.72 -18.61
N GLU A 120 5.47 -6.84 -18.68
CA GLU A 120 4.73 -7.10 -19.92
C GLU A 120 4.36 -5.77 -20.59
N HIS A 121 4.15 -4.70 -19.80
CA HIS A 121 3.63 -3.43 -20.31
C HIS A 121 4.31 -2.20 -19.71
N TYR A 122 4.64 -1.24 -20.58
CA TYR A 122 5.13 0.08 -20.20
C TYR A 122 4.13 1.14 -20.62
N TYR A 123 3.86 2.10 -19.75
CA TYR A 123 2.92 3.18 -20.02
C TYR A 123 3.56 4.53 -19.72
N THR A 124 3.38 5.50 -20.60
CA THR A 124 3.59 6.90 -20.26
C THR A 124 2.27 7.51 -19.79
N ILE A 125 2.36 8.31 -18.74
CA ILE A 125 1.23 9.01 -18.14
C ILE A 125 1.37 10.51 -18.45
N SER A 126 0.29 11.11 -18.93
CA SER A 126 0.18 12.53 -19.28
C SER A 126 -1.08 13.15 -18.70
#